data_AF-A0A7V3G8M8-F1
#
_entry.id   AF-A0A7V3G8M8-F1
#
_cell.length_a   1.000
_cell.length_b   1.000
_cell.length_c   1.000
_cell.angle_alpha   90.00
_cell.angle_beta   90.00
_cell.angle_gamma   90.00
#
_symmetry.space_group_name_H-M   'P 1'
#
loop_
_entity.id
_entity.type
_entity.pdbx_description
1 polymer ?
#
loop_
_entity_poly.entity_id
_entity_poly.type
_entity_poly.pdbx_seq_one_letter_code
_entity_poly.pdbx_strand_id
1 'polypeptide(L)'
;MPIAAERKHTTERFEVGKLYTLPDGTQVIAEKRKKEKKRETLKAGETEIHEAKHGVVAWKRGKKVLYMTAVPGVDEYGNHYLGLTIMNGYDPVAAAAPHAHGHDGTAGDAAMMADRGHDIESMAGAANAVMEESQEEIIAIANALTQKGSLSGEMFDTIMHLVQENKEDEYEVIVKIYPSEGSAEVRKPVGLPKAEIFITVRDIPIQREHDVMEEGDLGKDNTQSGLNIV
;
A
#
# COMPACT_ATOMS: atom_id res chain seq x y z
N MET A 1 0.16 -49.06 -22.46
CA MET A 1 1.25 -48.06 -22.54
C MET A 1 0.78 -46.82 -21.80
N PRO A 2 1.56 -46.21 -20.90
CA PRO A 2 1.12 -44.97 -20.24
C PRO A 2 1.07 -43.85 -21.29
N ILE A 3 -0.11 -43.24 -21.43
CA ILE A 3 -0.32 -42.08 -22.30
C ILE A 3 0.44 -40.92 -21.66
N ALA A 4 1.43 -40.37 -22.38
CA ALA A 4 2.13 -39.19 -21.94
C ALA A 4 1.15 -38.01 -21.91
N ALA A 5 0.90 -37.47 -20.71
CA ALA A 5 0.05 -36.29 -20.56
C ALA A 5 0.71 -35.09 -21.25
N GLU A 6 0.09 -34.62 -22.32
CA GLU A 6 0.53 -33.44 -23.07
C GLU A 6 0.27 -32.19 -22.21
N ARG A 7 1.33 -31.54 -21.71
CA ARG A 7 1.20 -30.31 -20.92
C ARG A 7 0.90 -29.14 -21.87
N LYS A 8 -0.37 -28.78 -22.03
CA LYS A 8 -0.76 -27.56 -22.76
C LYS A 8 -0.73 -26.35 -21.83
N HIS A 9 -0.09 -25.29 -22.27
CA HIS A 9 -0.15 -23.99 -21.62
C HIS A 9 -1.43 -23.28 -22.08
N THR A 10 -2.44 -23.20 -21.21
CA THR A 10 -3.58 -22.32 -21.42
C THR A 10 -3.36 -21.04 -20.61
N THR A 11 -3.56 -19.90 -21.28
CA THR A 11 -3.63 -18.59 -20.63
C THR A 11 -5.10 -18.23 -20.53
N GLU A 12 -5.67 -18.33 -19.33
CA GLU A 12 -7.04 -17.92 -19.05
C GLU A 12 -7.06 -16.59 -18.28
N ARG A 13 -8.11 -15.80 -18.51
CA ARG A 13 -8.34 -14.53 -17.80
C ARG A 13 -9.17 -14.82 -16.55
N PHE A 14 -8.68 -14.40 -15.39
CA PHE A 14 -9.38 -14.57 -14.12
C PHE A 14 -9.71 -13.20 -13.52
N GLU A 15 -10.97 -13.00 -13.16
CA GLU A 15 -11.43 -11.80 -12.45
C GLU A 15 -11.04 -11.90 -10.97
N VAL A 16 -10.56 -10.79 -10.41
CA VAL A 16 -10.20 -10.72 -9.00
C VAL A 16 -11.46 -10.83 -8.14
N GLY A 17 -11.42 -11.69 -7.12
CA GLY A 17 -12.53 -11.93 -6.19
C GLY A 17 -13.52 -13.01 -6.64
N LYS A 18 -13.29 -13.65 -7.80
CA LYS A 18 -14.13 -14.72 -8.32
C LYS A 18 -13.42 -16.07 -8.24
N LEU A 19 -14.15 -17.08 -7.79
CA LEU A 19 -13.70 -18.47 -7.77
C LEU A 19 -13.98 -19.12 -9.13
N TYR A 20 -12.99 -19.80 -9.68
CA TYR A 20 -13.10 -20.54 -10.93
C TYR A 20 -12.80 -22.01 -10.68
N THR A 21 -13.61 -22.90 -11.25
CA THR A 21 -13.37 -24.34 -11.22
C THR A 21 -12.98 -24.81 -12.61
N LEU A 22 -11.78 -25.35 -12.73
CA LEU A 22 -11.25 -25.91 -13.97
C LEU A 22 -11.83 -27.32 -14.22
N PRO A 23 -11.75 -27.84 -15.48
CA PRO A 23 -12.32 -29.14 -15.83
C PRO A 23 -11.77 -30.33 -15.03
N ASP A 24 -10.56 -30.22 -14.50
CA ASP A 24 -9.90 -31.22 -13.64
C ASP A 24 -10.33 -31.13 -12.16
N GLY A 25 -11.26 -30.24 -11.84
CA GLY A 25 -11.72 -29.96 -10.47
C GLY A 25 -10.84 -28.99 -9.69
N THR A 26 -9.75 -28.49 -10.26
CA THR A 26 -8.88 -27.49 -9.63
C THR A 26 -9.63 -26.17 -9.46
N GLN A 27 -9.61 -25.59 -8.26
CA GLN A 27 -10.18 -24.29 -8.00
C GLN A 27 -9.11 -23.18 -7.99
N VAL A 28 -9.39 -22.06 -8.64
CA VAL A 28 -8.48 -20.91 -8.71
C VAL A 28 -9.23 -19.66 -8.23
N ILE A 29 -8.60 -18.90 -7.32
CA ILE A 29 -9.10 -17.60 -6.88
C ILE A 29 -7.97 -16.57 -6.87
N ALA A 30 -8.20 -15.43 -7.52
CA ALA A 30 -7.34 -14.27 -7.43
C ALA A 30 -7.86 -13.34 -6.33
N GLU A 31 -7.05 -13.03 -5.33
CA GLU A 31 -7.42 -12.16 -4.21
C GLU A 31 -6.49 -10.95 -4.11
N LYS A 32 -7.06 -9.77 -3.82
CA LYS A 32 -6.25 -8.61 -3.42
C LYS A 32 -5.76 -8.81 -1.99
N ARG A 33 -4.45 -8.85 -1.80
CA ARG A 33 -3.81 -8.79 -0.49
C ARG A 33 -3.19 -7.41 -0.32
N LYS A 34 -3.47 -6.75 0.81
CA LYS A 34 -2.75 -5.53 1.18
C LYS A 34 -1.28 -5.91 1.36
N LYS A 35 -0.39 -5.27 0.59
CA LYS A 35 1.04 -5.53 0.71
C LYS A 35 1.48 -5.10 2.11
N GLU A 36 2.11 -6.02 2.84
CA GLU A 36 2.71 -5.67 4.13
C GLU A 36 3.82 -4.67 3.88
N LYS A 37 3.60 -3.44 4.32
CA LYS A 37 4.61 -2.39 4.20
C LYS A 37 5.69 -2.60 5.24
N LYS A 38 6.92 -2.46 4.77
CA LYS A 38 8.05 -2.21 5.65
C LYS A 38 7.85 -0.81 6.23
N ARG A 39 7.31 -0.73 7.46
CA ARG A 39 7.24 0.54 8.20
C ARG A 39 8.63 1.15 8.21
N GLU A 40 8.73 2.42 7.87
CA GLU A 40 9.98 3.15 8.13
C GLU A 40 10.24 3.08 9.63
N THR A 41 11.43 2.59 10.00
CA THR A 41 11.86 2.65 11.38
C THR A 41 12.23 4.09 11.70
N LEU A 42 11.72 4.58 12.84
CA LEU A 42 12.11 5.88 13.38
C LEU A 42 13.62 5.83 13.71
N LYS A 43 14.38 6.71 13.05
CA LYS A 43 15.82 6.91 13.32
C LYS A 43 16.13 8.32 13.81
N ALA A 44 15.09 9.12 14.00
CA ALA A 44 15.20 10.55 14.24
C ALA A 44 15.45 10.86 15.73
N GLY A 45 16.17 11.96 15.98
CA GLY A 45 16.37 12.50 17.31
C GLY A 45 15.14 13.21 17.85
N GLU A 46 15.22 13.67 19.11
CA GLU A 46 14.10 14.33 19.79
C GLU A 46 13.69 15.63 19.10
N THR A 47 14.65 16.44 18.67
CA THR A 47 14.39 17.71 17.97
C THR A 47 13.66 17.48 16.64
N GLU A 48 14.09 16.51 15.83
CA GLU A 48 13.42 16.22 14.56
C GLU A 48 11.99 15.74 14.75
N ILE A 49 11.74 14.92 15.78
CA ILE A 49 10.39 14.47 16.13
C ILE A 49 9.55 15.65 16.63
N HIS A 50 10.13 16.53 17.45
CA HIS A 50 9.49 17.73 17.97
C HIS A 50 9.02 18.63 16.82
N GLU A 51 9.90 18.99 15.89
CA GLU A 51 9.55 19.83 14.75
C GLU A 51 8.57 19.14 13.79
N ALA A 52 8.76 17.84 13.54
CA ALA A 52 7.83 17.07 12.71
C ALA A 52 6.40 17.12 13.25
N LYS A 53 6.20 17.07 14.57
CA LYS A 53 4.88 17.17 15.20
C LYS A 53 4.20 18.50 14.92
N HIS A 54 4.92 19.61 15.06
CA HIS A 54 4.39 20.93 14.69
C HIS A 54 3.91 20.95 13.25
N GLY A 55 4.77 20.57 12.31
CA GLY A 55 4.44 20.67 10.89
C GLY A 55 3.33 19.72 10.47
N VAL A 56 3.33 18.47 10.94
CA VAL A 56 2.28 17.49 10.59
C VAL A 56 0.92 17.94 11.12
N VAL A 57 0.85 18.40 12.37
CA VAL A 57 -0.41 18.89 12.94
C VAL A 57 -0.89 20.14 12.20
N ALA A 58 0.00 21.07 11.90
CA ALA A 58 -0.31 22.26 11.11
C ALA A 58 -0.90 21.90 9.74
N TRP A 59 -0.23 20.99 9.02
CA TRP A 59 -0.64 20.55 7.69
C TRP A 59 -2.01 19.87 7.71
N LYS A 60 -2.25 18.95 8.67
CA LYS A 60 -3.55 18.26 8.82
C LYS A 60 -4.69 19.22 9.17
N ARG A 61 -4.38 20.39 9.73
CA ARG A 61 -5.33 21.46 10.05
C ARG A 61 -5.44 22.52 8.95
N GLY A 62 -4.82 22.29 7.79
CA GLY A 62 -4.92 23.17 6.62
C GLY A 62 -3.98 24.38 6.66
N LYS A 63 -2.98 24.38 7.54
CA LYS A 63 -1.88 25.37 7.51
C LYS A 63 -0.77 24.89 6.59
N LYS A 64 -0.08 25.83 5.97
CA LYS A 64 1.07 25.53 5.11
C LYS A 64 2.35 25.66 5.91
N VAL A 65 3.18 24.63 5.90
CA VAL A 65 4.57 24.71 6.38
C VAL A 65 5.41 25.37 5.29
N LEU A 66 6.13 26.43 5.66
CA LEU A 66 6.99 27.19 4.74
C LEU A 66 8.44 26.72 4.83
N TYR A 67 8.88 26.37 6.03
CA TYR A 67 10.24 25.92 6.32
C TYR A 67 10.26 25.14 7.63
N MET A 68 11.13 24.16 7.71
CA MET A 68 11.34 23.37 8.92
C MET A 68 12.82 23.02 9.06
N THR A 69 13.37 23.10 10.26
CA THR A 69 14.76 22.72 10.52
C THR A 69 14.93 22.14 11.92
N ALA A 70 15.81 21.16 12.05
CA ALA A 70 16.30 20.67 13.34
C ALA A 70 17.77 21.05 13.56
N VAL A 71 18.31 21.96 12.72
CA VAL A 71 19.64 22.51 12.89
C VAL A 71 19.54 23.72 13.81
N PRO A 72 20.24 23.73 14.96
CA PRO A 72 20.23 24.88 15.86
C PRO A 72 20.69 26.16 15.17
N GLY A 73 20.10 27.29 15.55
CA GLY A 73 20.38 28.57 14.92
C GLY A 73 19.98 29.76 15.77
N VAL A 74 19.95 30.92 15.11
CA VAL A 74 19.55 32.20 15.69
C VAL A 74 18.53 32.85 14.74
N ASP A 75 17.41 33.30 15.28
CA ASP A 75 16.38 33.99 14.51
C ASP A 75 16.78 35.45 14.18
N GLU A 76 15.92 36.17 13.46
CA GLU A 76 16.13 37.56 13.07
C GLU A 76 16.17 38.55 14.25
N TYR A 77 15.72 38.13 15.43
CA TYR A 77 15.70 38.92 16.66
C TYR A 77 16.86 38.58 17.62
N GLY A 78 17.72 37.63 17.25
CA GLY A 78 18.84 37.18 18.07
C GLY A 78 18.50 36.07 19.06
N ASN A 79 17.31 35.45 18.98
CA ASN A 79 16.95 34.33 19.85
C ASN A 79 17.51 33.02 19.31
N HIS A 80 18.11 32.23 20.19
CA HIS A 80 18.60 30.90 19.86
C HIS A 80 17.46 29.89 19.78
N TYR A 81 17.52 28.98 18.81
CA TYR A 81 16.60 27.86 18.70
C TYR A 81 17.36 26.55 18.44
N LEU A 82 16.79 25.42 18.86
CA LEU A 82 17.34 24.08 18.59
C LEU A 82 16.75 23.47 17.31
N GLY A 83 15.48 23.77 17.05
CA GLY A 83 14.77 23.53 15.81
C GLY A 83 13.81 24.69 15.56
N LEU A 84 13.26 24.77 14.35
CA LEU A 84 12.33 25.82 13.98
C LEU A 84 11.38 25.32 12.90
N THR A 85 10.08 25.51 13.14
CA THR A 85 9.02 25.29 12.16
C THR A 85 8.32 26.61 11.83
N ILE A 86 8.43 27.05 10.58
CA ILE A 86 7.79 28.26 10.07
C ILE A 86 6.55 27.87 9.26
N MET A 87 5.42 28.49 9.57
CA MET A 87 4.14 28.25 8.93
C MET A 87 3.58 29.56 8.34
N ASN A 88 2.61 29.45 7.42
CA ASN A 88 1.92 30.61 6.83
C ASN A 88 1.00 31.38 7.80
N GLY A 89 0.98 30.99 9.08
CA GLY A 89 0.28 31.66 10.16
C GLY A 89 0.33 30.82 11.43
N TYR A 90 0.06 31.46 12.56
CA TYR A 90 0.01 30.79 13.85
C TYR A 90 -1.14 29.77 13.92
N ASP A 91 -0.88 28.61 14.52
CA ASP A 91 -1.87 27.60 14.88
C ASP A 91 -1.57 27.10 16.30
N PRO A 92 -2.44 27.38 17.29
CA PRO A 92 -2.20 27.00 18.69
C PRO A 92 -2.19 25.49 18.92
N VAL A 93 -2.88 24.71 18.09
CA VAL A 93 -2.89 23.24 18.18
C VAL A 93 -1.60 22.67 17.63
N ALA A 94 -1.09 23.23 16.53
CA ALA A 94 0.22 22.86 16.02
C ALA A 94 1.33 23.22 17.03
N ALA A 95 1.27 24.41 17.64
CA ALA A 95 2.22 24.84 18.67
C ALA A 95 2.22 23.92 19.91
N ALA A 96 1.06 23.42 20.33
CA ALA A 96 0.97 22.51 21.47
C ALA A 96 1.34 21.05 21.15
N ALA A 97 1.60 20.71 19.88
CA ALA A 97 1.73 19.32 19.45
C ALA A 97 2.88 18.56 20.14
N PRO A 98 4.11 19.10 20.27
CA PRO A 98 5.17 18.38 20.97
C PRO A 98 4.88 18.17 22.46
N HIS A 99 4.22 19.14 23.10
CA HIS A 99 3.83 19.09 24.51
C HIS A 99 2.91 17.92 24.81
N ALA A 100 1.95 17.62 23.92
CA ALA A 100 1.02 16.51 24.10
C ALA A 100 1.69 15.14 24.24
N HIS A 101 2.94 14.98 23.79
CA HIS A 101 3.71 13.73 23.89
C HIS A 101 4.90 13.84 24.85
N GLY A 102 4.95 14.88 25.68
CA GLY A 102 5.99 15.05 26.70
C GLY A 102 7.40 15.23 26.14
N HIS A 103 7.54 15.82 24.95
CA HIS A 103 8.85 16.14 24.41
C HIS A 103 9.45 17.36 25.12
N ASP A 104 10.73 17.26 25.49
CA ASP A 104 11.49 18.39 26.04
C ASP A 104 11.69 19.50 24.97
N GLY A 105 11.79 20.75 25.42
CA GLY A 105 11.85 21.95 24.55
C GLY A 105 10.57 22.80 24.55
N THR A 106 9.48 22.31 25.15
CA THR A 106 8.15 22.97 25.16
C THR A 106 8.07 24.25 25.98
N ALA A 107 9.10 24.61 26.75
CA ALA A 107 9.09 25.86 27.49
C ALA A 107 9.00 27.08 26.56
N GLY A 108 9.66 27.02 25.39
CA GLY A 108 9.55 28.05 24.35
C GLY A 108 8.15 28.09 23.73
N ASP A 109 7.59 26.91 23.40
CA ASP A 109 6.23 26.81 22.85
C ASP A 109 5.19 27.30 23.83
N ALA A 110 5.27 26.89 25.09
CA ALA A 110 4.38 27.29 26.17
C ALA A 110 4.43 28.80 26.41
N ALA A 111 5.63 29.41 26.41
CA ALA A 111 5.78 30.85 26.51
C ALA A 111 5.14 31.57 25.31
N MET A 112 5.42 31.12 24.09
CA MET A 112 4.80 31.66 22.88
C MET A 112 3.26 31.55 22.92
N MET A 113 2.74 30.41 23.36
CA MET A 113 1.29 30.19 23.49
C MET A 113 0.67 31.09 24.55
N ALA A 114 1.30 31.21 25.71
CA ALA A 114 0.84 32.08 26.80
C ALA A 114 0.81 33.56 26.37
N ASP A 115 1.85 34.05 25.68
CA ASP A 115 1.90 35.41 25.12
C ASP A 115 0.78 35.67 24.11
N ARG A 116 0.29 34.62 23.46
CA ARG A 116 -0.85 34.67 22.52
C ARG A 116 -2.20 34.44 23.20
N GLY A 117 -2.24 34.26 24.52
CA GLY A 117 -3.45 34.03 25.30
C GLY A 117 -4.01 32.61 25.19
N HIS A 118 -3.18 31.63 24.84
CA HIS A 118 -3.59 30.23 24.73
C HIS A 118 -3.04 29.38 25.89
N ASP A 119 -3.87 28.46 26.35
CA ASP A 119 -3.49 27.42 27.30
C ASP A 119 -2.95 26.19 26.55
N ILE A 120 -1.70 25.82 26.81
CA ILE A 120 -1.03 24.72 26.10
C ILE A 120 -1.68 23.37 26.42
N GLU A 121 -2.13 23.17 27.66
CA GLU A 121 -2.78 21.92 28.08
C GLU A 121 -4.11 21.73 27.33
N SER A 122 -4.93 22.78 27.25
CA SER A 122 -6.17 22.73 26.48
C SER A 122 -5.96 22.43 24.99
N MET A 123 -4.86 22.88 24.39
CA MET A 123 -4.59 22.69 22.96
C MET A 123 -3.91 21.34 22.67
N ALA A 124 -3.14 20.82 23.63
CA ALA A 124 -2.45 19.54 23.54
C ALA A 124 -3.43 18.37 23.32
N GLY A 125 -4.61 18.39 23.95
CA GLY A 125 -5.64 17.38 23.74
C GLY A 125 -6.12 17.30 22.28
N ALA A 126 -6.30 18.45 21.62
CA ALA A 126 -6.66 18.51 20.20
C ALA A 126 -5.51 18.06 19.29
N ALA A 127 -4.27 18.36 19.68
CA ALA A 127 -3.09 17.94 18.94
C ALA A 127 -2.90 16.42 19.01
N ASN A 128 -3.13 15.81 20.18
CA ASN A 128 -2.96 14.37 20.37
C ASN A 128 -3.85 13.56 19.41
N ALA A 129 -5.12 13.94 19.23
CA ALA A 129 -6.03 13.28 18.30
C ALA A 129 -5.49 13.28 16.85
N VAL A 130 -4.92 14.40 16.39
CA VAL A 130 -4.33 14.51 15.05
C VAL A 130 -3.08 13.64 14.92
N MET A 131 -2.23 13.64 15.95
CA MET A 131 -0.96 12.91 15.93
C MET A 131 -1.14 11.39 16.03
N GLU A 132 -2.14 10.89 16.77
CA GLU A 132 -2.44 9.45 16.85
C GLU A 132 -2.72 8.86 15.46
N GLU A 133 -3.41 9.60 14.60
CA GLU A 133 -3.72 9.20 13.22
C GLU A 133 -2.57 9.47 12.22
N SER A 134 -1.56 10.23 12.64
CA SER A 134 -0.50 10.77 11.77
C SER A 134 0.91 10.28 12.11
N GLN A 135 1.03 9.14 12.81
CA GLN A 135 2.33 8.60 13.23
C GLN A 135 3.28 8.32 12.05
N GLU A 136 2.76 7.81 10.92
CA GLU A 136 3.56 7.52 9.73
C GLU A 136 4.11 8.81 9.09
N GLU A 137 3.28 9.86 9.04
CA GLU A 137 3.67 11.18 8.56
C GLU A 137 4.75 11.81 9.47
N ILE A 138 4.58 11.73 10.80
CA ILE A 138 5.56 12.24 11.76
C ILE A 138 6.90 11.54 11.59
N ILE A 139 6.92 10.20 11.49
CA ILE A 139 8.15 9.44 11.30
C ILE A 139 8.83 9.81 9.98
N ALA A 140 8.07 9.93 8.89
CA ALA A 140 8.62 10.26 7.58
C ALA A 140 9.28 11.66 7.56
N ILE A 141 8.60 12.66 8.13
CA ILE A 141 9.15 14.02 8.24
C ILE A 141 10.36 14.05 9.16
N ALA A 142 10.29 13.41 10.34
CA ALA A 142 11.40 13.38 11.28
C ALA A 142 12.64 12.70 10.68
N ASN A 143 12.46 11.57 9.97
CA ASN A 143 13.55 10.90 9.26
C ASN A 143 14.13 11.79 8.14
N ALA A 144 13.30 12.54 7.41
CA ALA A 144 13.75 13.47 6.39
C ALA A 144 14.56 14.63 7.00
N LEU A 145 14.14 15.17 8.15
CA LEU A 145 14.91 16.15 8.91
C LEU A 145 16.26 15.59 9.37
N THR A 146 16.31 14.37 9.91
CA THR A 146 17.58 13.76 10.34
C THR A 146 18.56 13.61 9.18
N GLN A 147 18.07 13.35 7.96
CA GLN A 147 18.93 13.21 6.78
C GLN A 147 19.39 14.54 6.19
N LYS A 148 18.56 15.58 6.25
CA LYS A 148 18.77 16.84 5.51
C LYS A 148 19.07 18.04 6.39
N GLY A 149 18.83 17.94 7.69
CA GLY A 149 18.85 19.03 8.66
C GLY A 149 17.65 19.98 8.54
N SER A 150 17.30 20.36 7.31
CA SER A 150 16.20 21.29 7.01
C SER A 150 15.38 20.85 5.81
N LEU A 151 14.12 21.28 5.77
CA LEU A 151 13.16 21.05 4.69
C LEU A 151 12.54 22.38 4.26
N SER A 152 12.43 22.59 2.95
CA SER A 152 11.55 23.63 2.40
C SER A 152 10.09 23.19 2.51
N GLY A 153 9.16 24.14 2.45
CA GLY A 153 7.72 23.83 2.43
C GLY A 153 7.30 22.90 1.29
N GLU A 154 7.91 23.02 0.10
CA GLU A 154 7.65 22.12 -1.03
C GLU A 154 8.09 20.68 -0.75
N MET A 155 9.26 20.49 -0.14
CA MET A 155 9.74 19.17 0.24
C MET A 155 8.87 18.55 1.33
N PHE A 156 8.46 19.35 2.30
CA PHE A 156 7.51 18.94 3.34
C PHE A 156 6.19 18.46 2.72
N ASP A 157 5.57 19.28 1.87
CA ASP A 157 4.30 18.93 1.20
C ASP A 157 4.45 17.66 0.35
N THR A 158 5.57 17.51 -0.37
CA THR A 158 5.86 16.31 -1.17
C THR A 158 5.91 15.06 -0.30
N ILE A 159 6.58 15.11 0.86
CA ILE A 159 6.66 13.96 1.77
C ILE A 159 5.27 13.61 2.32
N MET A 160 4.49 14.63 2.73
CA MET A 160 3.13 14.42 3.24
C MET A 160 2.21 13.75 2.21
N HIS A 161 2.25 14.21 0.96
CA HIS A 161 1.49 13.60 -0.13
C HIS A 161 1.97 12.19 -0.46
N LEU A 162 3.30 11.95 -0.53
CA LEU A 162 3.84 10.61 -0.73
C LEU A 162 3.38 9.64 0.36
N VAL A 163 3.36 10.04 1.63
CA VAL A 163 2.88 9.18 2.71
C VAL A 163 1.39 8.84 2.52
N GLN A 164 0.57 9.80 2.11
CA GLN A 164 -0.87 9.60 1.86
C GLN A 164 -1.16 8.73 0.65
N GLU A 165 -0.57 9.03 -0.50
CA GLU A 165 -0.69 8.22 -1.71
C GLU A 165 -0.26 6.78 -1.43
N ASN A 166 0.84 6.63 -0.69
CA ASN A 166 1.28 5.30 -0.27
C ASN A 166 0.23 4.63 0.64
N LYS A 167 -0.45 5.32 1.58
CA LYS A 167 -1.52 4.71 2.41
C LYS A 167 -2.66 4.13 1.55
N GLU A 168 -2.90 4.70 0.38
CA GLU A 168 -4.03 4.33 -0.49
C GLU A 168 -3.70 3.20 -1.50
N ASP A 169 -2.43 2.89 -1.80
CA ASP A 169 -2.14 2.34 -3.14
C ASP A 169 -1.32 1.02 -3.30
N GLU A 170 -1.19 0.15 -2.28
CA GLU A 170 -0.48 -1.14 -2.48
C GLU A 170 -1.31 -2.38 -2.09
N TYR A 171 -2.16 -2.80 -3.03
CA TYR A 171 -2.65 -4.17 -3.08
C TYR A 171 -1.76 -4.98 -4.05
N GLU A 172 -1.23 -6.11 -3.59
CA GLU A 172 -0.76 -7.16 -4.49
C GLU A 172 -1.90 -8.11 -4.79
N VAL A 173 -1.95 -8.69 -5.99
CA VAL A 173 -2.89 -9.77 -6.25
C VAL A 173 -2.17 -11.09 -6.08
N ILE A 174 -2.72 -11.95 -5.23
CA ILE A 174 -2.26 -13.31 -5.04
C ILE A 174 -3.24 -14.26 -5.73
N VAL A 175 -2.71 -15.32 -6.33
CA VAL A 175 -3.51 -16.39 -6.92
C VAL A 175 -3.40 -17.59 -6.00
N LYS A 176 -4.52 -18.05 -5.43
CA LYS A 176 -4.58 -19.32 -4.72
C LYS A 176 -5.12 -20.38 -5.65
N ILE A 177 -4.39 -21.49 -5.74
CA ILE A 177 -4.74 -22.65 -6.56
C ILE A 177 -4.98 -23.81 -5.59
N TYR A 178 -6.15 -24.43 -5.68
CA TYR A 178 -6.57 -25.58 -4.90
C TYR A 178 -6.76 -26.75 -5.86
N PRO A 179 -5.73 -27.60 -6.04
CA PRO A 179 -5.84 -28.79 -6.88
C PRO A 179 -6.96 -29.72 -6.38
N SER A 180 -7.57 -30.49 -7.28
CA SER A 180 -8.50 -31.56 -6.92
C SER A 180 -7.82 -32.67 -6.10
N GLU A 181 -6.52 -32.86 -6.28
CA GLU A 181 -5.66 -33.74 -5.50
C GLU A 181 -4.34 -33.04 -5.13
N GLY A 182 -4.01 -33.01 -3.84
CA GLY A 182 -2.76 -32.41 -3.33
C GLY A 182 -2.98 -31.19 -2.41
N SER A 183 -1.91 -30.41 -2.22
CA SER A 183 -1.90 -29.25 -1.33
C SER A 183 -2.10 -27.94 -2.10
N ALA A 184 -2.86 -27.01 -1.50
CA ALA A 184 -3.06 -25.67 -2.05
C ALA A 184 -1.73 -24.90 -2.22
N GLU A 185 -1.66 -24.10 -3.29
CA GLU A 185 -0.51 -23.27 -3.64
C GLU A 185 -0.91 -21.80 -3.74
N VAL A 186 0.00 -20.88 -3.36
CA VAL A 186 -0.16 -19.43 -3.55
C VAL A 186 0.91 -18.91 -4.51
N ARG A 187 0.50 -18.32 -5.63
CA ARG A 187 1.38 -17.72 -6.65
C ARG A 187 1.24 -16.21 -6.70
N LYS A 188 2.34 -15.50 -6.96
CA LYS A 188 2.34 -14.08 -7.33
C LYS A 188 2.43 -13.96 -8.86
N PRO A 189 1.49 -13.29 -9.54
CA PRO A 189 1.57 -13.08 -10.98
C PRO A 189 2.76 -12.17 -11.30
N VAL A 190 3.61 -12.59 -12.25
CA VAL A 190 4.78 -11.82 -12.70
C VAL A 190 4.36 -10.90 -13.85
N GLY A 191 4.39 -9.58 -13.63
CA GLY A 191 4.45 -8.58 -14.71
C GLY A 191 3.12 -8.14 -15.36
N LEU A 192 2.01 -8.04 -14.64
CA LEU A 192 0.73 -7.60 -15.22
C LEU A 192 0.12 -6.35 -14.53
N PRO A 193 -0.53 -5.44 -15.29
CA PRO A 193 -1.13 -4.22 -14.77
C PRO A 193 -2.32 -4.48 -13.83
N LYS A 194 -2.54 -3.57 -12.86
CA LYS A 194 -3.43 -3.64 -11.67
C LYS A 194 -4.92 -4.04 -11.92
N ALA A 195 -5.40 -4.17 -13.16
CA ALA A 195 -6.84 -4.31 -13.46
C ALA A 195 -7.28 -5.65 -14.10
N GLU A 196 -6.39 -6.38 -14.78
CA GLU A 196 -6.70 -7.68 -15.40
C GLU A 196 -5.51 -8.62 -15.23
N ILE A 197 -5.75 -9.81 -14.68
CA ILE A 197 -4.69 -10.81 -14.47
C ILE A 197 -4.88 -11.95 -15.45
N PHE A 198 -3.94 -12.01 -16.38
CA PHE A 198 -3.69 -13.17 -17.21
C PHE A 198 -2.89 -14.17 -16.39
N ILE A 199 -3.51 -15.29 -16.01
CA ILE A 199 -2.78 -16.36 -15.34
C ILE A 199 -2.41 -17.37 -16.42
N THR A 200 -1.13 -17.44 -16.74
CA THR A 200 -0.60 -18.59 -17.48
C THR A 200 -0.46 -19.72 -16.46
N VAL A 201 -1.42 -20.63 -16.46
CA VAL A 201 -1.35 -21.82 -15.63
C VAL A 201 -0.32 -22.75 -16.27
N ARG A 202 0.95 -22.58 -15.89
CA ARG A 202 1.99 -23.55 -16.21
C ARG A 202 1.87 -24.72 -15.24
N ASP A 203 1.83 -25.91 -15.83
CA ASP A 203 1.86 -27.24 -15.20
C ASP A 203 0.58 -27.72 -14.53
N ILE A 204 -0.52 -27.85 -15.29
CA ILE A 204 -1.60 -28.78 -14.93
C ILE A 204 -1.68 -29.88 -16.00
N PRO A 205 -1.41 -31.16 -15.65
CA PRO A 205 -1.58 -32.27 -16.59
C PRO A 205 -3.07 -32.51 -16.84
N ILE A 206 -3.55 -32.09 -18.02
CA ILE A 206 -4.90 -32.41 -18.48
C ILE A 206 -4.86 -33.86 -18.99
N GLN A 207 -5.48 -34.80 -18.26
CA GLN A 207 -5.76 -36.12 -18.81
C GLN A 207 -6.94 -36.02 -19.76
N ARG A 208 -6.72 -36.24 -21.06
CA ARG A 208 -7.79 -36.56 -22.00
C ARG A 208 -7.93 -38.06 -22.06
N GLU A 209 -9.10 -38.57 -21.72
CA GLU A 209 -9.53 -39.88 -22.18
C GLU A 209 -9.57 -39.82 -23.72
N HIS A 210 -8.65 -40.52 -24.37
CA HIS A 210 -8.79 -40.82 -25.79
C HIS A 210 -9.86 -41.90 -25.89
N ASP A 211 -11.03 -41.55 -26.41
CA ASP A 211 -11.98 -42.53 -26.93
C ASP A 211 -11.27 -43.31 -28.04
N VAL A 212 -10.78 -44.49 -27.70
CA VAL A 212 -10.39 -45.50 -28.66
C VAL A 212 -11.69 -46.06 -29.22
N MET A 213 -12.12 -45.56 -30.38
CA MET A 213 -13.14 -46.26 -31.15
C MET A 213 -12.52 -47.56 -31.67
N GLU A 214 -12.77 -48.66 -30.97
CA GLU A 214 -12.71 -50.00 -31.58
C GLU A 214 -13.87 -50.09 -32.59
N GLU A 215 -13.60 -49.82 -33.86
CA GLU A 215 -14.48 -50.25 -34.95
C GLU A 215 -14.37 -51.76 -35.11
N GLY A 216 -15.15 -52.46 -34.31
CA GLY A 216 -15.47 -53.88 -34.47
C GLY A 216 -16.98 -54.04 -34.67
N ASP A 217 -17.33 -54.48 -35.87
CA ASP A 217 -18.54 -55.24 -36.18
C ASP A 217 -19.87 -54.48 -36.42
N LEU A 218 -20.07 -54.02 -37.66
CA LEU A 218 -21.39 -54.01 -38.28
C LEU A 218 -21.33 -54.73 -39.62
N GLY A 219 -21.65 -56.02 -39.55
CA GLY A 219 -21.87 -56.87 -40.70
C GLY A 219 -23.00 -56.38 -41.62
N LYS A 220 -22.76 -56.61 -42.92
CA LYS A 220 -23.71 -57.04 -43.97
C LYS A 220 -25.20 -56.93 -43.59
N ASP A 221 -25.98 -56.16 -44.37
CA ASP A 221 -26.83 -56.80 -45.39
C ASP A 221 -27.42 -55.84 -46.43
N ASN A 222 -27.76 -56.47 -47.55
CA ASN A 222 -28.32 -56.01 -48.83
C ASN A 222 -29.54 -55.07 -48.78
N THR A 223 -29.61 -54.12 -49.73
CA THR A 223 -30.67 -53.95 -50.77
C THR A 223 -30.48 -52.59 -51.49
N GLN A 224 -30.05 -52.54 -52.75
CA GLN A 224 -30.79 -52.62 -54.03
C GLN A 224 -31.68 -51.41 -54.40
N SER A 225 -31.42 -50.86 -55.60
CA SER A 225 -32.23 -49.93 -56.44
C SER A 225 -32.60 -48.57 -55.83
N GLY A 226 -32.31 -47.41 -56.41
CA GLY A 226 -32.32 -47.01 -57.81
C GLY A 226 -33.50 -46.06 -58.04
N LEU A 227 -33.27 -44.77 -58.34
CA LEU A 227 -34.14 -43.94 -59.19
C LEU A 227 -33.48 -42.58 -59.49
N ASN A 228 -33.35 -42.28 -60.78
CA ASN A 228 -33.03 -40.97 -61.34
C ASN A 228 -34.30 -40.11 -61.47
N ILE A 229 -34.19 -38.82 -61.17
CA ILE A 229 -35.07 -37.69 -61.59
C ILE A 229 -34.15 -36.44 -61.49
N VAL A 230 -33.80 -35.60 -62.47
CA VAL A 230 -34.12 -35.35 -63.90
C VAL A 230 -32.80 -35.13 -64.65
#